data_AF-A0A926HG86-F1
#
_entry.id   AF-A0A926HG86-F1
#
_cell.length_a   1.000
_cell.length_b   1.000
_cell.length_c   1.000
_cell.angle_alpha   90.00
_cell.angle_beta   90.00
_cell.angle_gamma   90.00
#
_symmetry.space_group_name_H-M   'P 1'
#
loop_
_entity.id
_entity.type
_entity.pdbx_description
1 polymer ?
#
loop_
_entity_poly.entity_id
_entity_poly.type
_entity_poly.pdbx_seq_one_letter_code
_entity_poly.pdbx_strand_id
1 'polypeptide(L)'
;MPQRYDVIIVGGGHNGLVTAGYLARAGRKVLVLEKRSMIGGCSVTEEVWPGYRVSTAAYLTSLLQERIIRELELPRYGYVVYPKD
;
A
#
# COMPACT_ATOMS: atom_id res chain seq x y z
N MET A 1 -13.41 16.12 -21.47
CA MET A 1 -12.89 17.03 -20.43
C MET A 1 -11.86 16.27 -19.60
N PRO A 2 -10.76 16.91 -19.16
CA PRO A 2 -9.79 16.24 -18.28
C PRO A 2 -10.48 15.80 -16.99
N GLN A 3 -10.15 14.61 -16.48
CA GLN A 3 -10.66 14.17 -15.19
C GLN A 3 -10.15 15.11 -14.10
N ARG A 4 -11.07 15.70 -13.35
CA ARG A 4 -10.75 16.47 -12.15
C ARG A 4 -10.52 15.51 -10.98
N TYR A 5 -9.47 15.74 -10.21
CA TYR A 5 -9.15 15.04 -8.97
C TYR A 5 -8.97 16.09 -7.86
N ASP A 6 -9.31 15.74 -6.62
CA ASP A 6 -9.12 16.62 -5.47
C ASP A 6 -7.69 16.52 -4.93
N VAL A 7 -7.09 15.34 -5.02
CA VAL A 7 -5.73 15.05 -4.52
C VAL A 7 -5.00 14.15 -5.51
N ILE A 8 -3.72 14.44 -5.75
CA ILE A 8 -2.80 13.58 -6.48
C ILE A 8 -1.72 13.10 -5.52
N ILE A 9 -1.52 11.79 -5.44
CA ILE A 9 -0.45 11.14 -4.67
C ILE A 9 0.56 10.57 -5.67
N VAL A 10 1.84 10.93 -5.49
CA VAL A 10 2.94 10.42 -6.31
C VAL A 10 3.70 9.37 -5.49
N GLY A 11 3.66 8.12 -5.95
CA GLY A 11 4.19 6.94 -5.28
C GLY A 11 3.07 6.01 -4.79
N GLY A 12 3.01 4.80 -5.33
CA GLY A 12 2.10 3.72 -4.96
C GLY A 12 2.63 2.84 -3.82
N GLY A 13 3.38 3.41 -2.88
CA GLY A 13 3.84 2.72 -1.69
C GLY A 13 2.75 2.57 -0.63
N HIS A 14 2.92 1.64 0.32
CA HIS A 14 1.95 1.41 1.41
C HIS A 14 1.53 2.70 2.12
N ASN A 15 2.47 3.63 2.39
CA ASN A 15 2.14 4.93 3.00
C ASN A 15 1.20 5.76 2.10
N GLY A 16 1.53 5.88 0.81
CA GLY A 16 0.70 6.61 -0.16
C GLY A 16 -0.68 5.96 -0.33
N LEU A 17 -0.75 4.64 -0.34
CA LEU A 17 -2.00 3.88 -0.44
C LEU A 17 -2.87 4.03 0.82
N VAL A 18 -2.28 4.01 2.01
CA VAL A 18 -2.98 4.29 3.27
C VAL A 18 -3.54 5.72 3.26
N THR A 19 -2.73 6.71 2.88
CA THR A 19 -3.19 8.11 2.73
C THR A 19 -4.33 8.21 1.71
N ALA A 20 -4.20 7.55 0.56
CA ALA A 20 -5.24 7.51 -0.47
C ALA A 20 -6.55 6.93 0.07
N GLY A 21 -6.47 5.80 0.80
CA GLY A 21 -7.63 5.15 1.41
C GLY A 21 -8.37 6.07 2.37
N TYR A 22 -7.65 6.77 3.26
CA TYR A 22 -8.27 7.74 4.18
C TYR A 22 -8.90 8.93 3.47
N LEU A 23 -8.23 9.51 2.47
CA LEU A 23 -8.78 10.63 1.71
C LEU A 23 -10.01 10.23 0.89
N ALA A 24 -9.98 9.03 0.29
CA ALA A 24 -11.13 8.48 -0.41
C ALA A 24 -12.30 8.23 0.55
N ARG A 25 -12.04 7.70 1.75
CA ARG A 25 -13.06 7.52 2.80
C ARG A 25 -13.65 8.87 3.26
N ALA A 26 -12.88 9.94 3.22
CA ALA A 26 -13.33 11.31 3.47
C ALA A 26 -14.05 11.96 2.26
N GLY A 27 -14.37 11.20 1.21
CA GLY A 27 -15.11 11.66 0.05
C GLY A 27 -14.29 12.40 -1.01
N ARG A 28 -12.95 12.32 -0.97
CA ARG A 28 -12.07 12.95 -1.97
C ARG A 28 -11.87 12.03 -3.17
N LYS A 29 -11.87 12.60 -4.38
CA LYS A 29 -11.47 11.90 -5.59
C LYS A 29 -9.94 11.94 -5.73
N VAL A 30 -9.28 10.83 -5.40
CA VAL A 30 -7.82 10.70 -5.34
C VAL A 30 -7.28 10.02 -6.60
N LEU A 31 -6.20 10.56 -7.18
CA LEU A 31 -5.37 9.90 -8.18
C LEU A 31 -4.05 9.46 -7.55
N VAL A 32 -3.71 8.19 -7.64
CA VAL A 32 -2.39 7.67 -7.25
C VAL A 32 -1.60 7.35 -8.50
N LEU A 33 -0.38 7.88 -8.60
CA LEU A 33 0.54 7.64 -9.70
C LEU A 33 1.75 6.86 -9.20
N GLU A 34 2.01 5.70 -9.77
CA GLU A 34 3.19 4.89 -9.50
C GLU A 34 3.98 4.70 -10.80
N LYS A 35 5.30 4.82 -10.74
CA LYS A 35 6.18 4.68 -11.90
C LYS A 35 6.37 3.20 -12.27
N ARG A 36 6.43 2.32 -11.27
CA ARG A 36 6.62 0.89 -11.43
C ARG A 36 5.34 0.23 -11.92
N SER A 37 5.48 -0.93 -12.54
CA SER A 37 4.35 -1.80 -12.92
C SER A 37 3.68 -2.49 -11.72
N MET A 38 4.17 -2.26 -10.51
CA MET A 38 3.72 -2.87 -9.28
C MET A 38 3.58 -1.83 -8.18
N ILE A 39 2.61 -2.05 -7.29
CA ILE A 39 2.34 -1.20 -6.13
C ILE A 39 2.76 -1.90 -4.84
N GLY A 40 2.92 -1.13 -3.77
CA GLY A 40 3.30 -1.58 -2.43
C GLY A 40 4.54 -0.87 -1.88
N GLY A 41 5.38 -0.29 -2.74
CA GLY A 41 6.59 0.43 -2.35
C GLY A 41 7.52 -0.49 -1.57
N CYS A 42 7.93 -0.12 -0.36
CA CYS A 42 8.80 -1.01 0.43
C CYS A 42 8.11 -2.32 0.88
N SER A 43 6.79 -2.45 0.74
CA SER A 43 6.04 -3.63 1.18
C SER A 43 5.87 -4.70 0.10
N VAL A 44 6.59 -4.60 -1.01
CA VAL A 44 6.51 -5.56 -2.11
C VAL A 44 7.38 -6.77 -1.86
N THR A 45 6.98 -7.91 -2.41
CA THR A 45 7.81 -9.10 -2.55
C THR A 45 8.10 -9.31 -4.02
N GLU A 46 9.37 -9.29 -4.39
CA GLU A 46 9.85 -9.37 -5.77
C GLU A 46 10.69 -10.63 -5.96
N GLU A 47 10.67 -11.16 -7.18
CA GLU A 47 11.61 -12.20 -7.59
C GLU A 47 12.87 -11.53 -8.14
N VAL A 48 13.87 -11.36 -7.27
CA VAL A 48 15.13 -10.70 -7.63
C VAL A 48 16.11 -11.69 -8.27
N TRP A 49 15.98 -12.98 -7.94
CA TRP A 49 16.72 -14.09 -8.55
C TRP A 49 15.75 -15.21 -8.93
N PRO A 50 15.99 -15.95 -10.02
CA PRO A 50 15.09 -17.02 -10.47
C PRO A 50 14.74 -18.01 -9.36
N GLY A 51 13.45 -18.13 -9.05
CA GLY A 51 12.92 -19.00 -8.00
C GLY A 51 12.98 -18.43 -6.57
N TYR A 52 13.54 -17.23 -6.37
CA TYR A 52 13.68 -16.61 -5.05
C TYR A 52 12.92 -15.30 -4.93
N ARG A 53 11.93 -15.30 -4.03
CA ARG A 53 11.10 -14.15 -3.71
C ARG A 53 11.59 -13.49 -2.42
N VAL A 54 11.90 -12.20 -2.48
CA VAL A 54 12.39 -11.43 -1.34
C VAL A 54 11.65 -10.10 -1.21
N SER A 55 11.50 -9.63 0.03
CA SER A 55 11.18 -8.24 0.31
C SER A 55 12.43 -7.40 0.06
N THR A 56 12.38 -6.52 -0.94
CA THR A 56 13.55 -5.73 -1.37
C THR A 56 13.87 -4.57 -0.44
N ALA A 57 12.91 -4.14 0.37
CA ALA A 57 13.06 -2.96 1.23
C ALA A 57 12.32 -3.02 2.57
N ALA A 58 11.31 -3.89 2.76
CA ALA A 58 10.67 -4.03 4.07
C ALA A 58 11.55 -4.89 4.99
N TYR A 59 11.99 -4.27 6.08
CA TYR A 59 12.66 -4.92 7.20
C TYR A 59 11.68 -5.68 8.10
N LEU A 60 10.54 -5.04 8.46
CA LEU A 60 9.43 -5.63 9.21
C LEU A 60 8.11 -4.98 8.78
N THR A 61 7.16 -5.78 8.29
CA THR A 61 5.78 -5.33 7.98
C THR A 61 4.87 -5.28 9.22
N SER A 62 5.28 -5.87 10.34
CA SER A 62 4.48 -5.93 11.58
C SER A 62 4.27 -4.58 12.27
N LEU A 63 4.97 -3.53 11.82
CA LEU A 63 4.86 -2.17 12.39
C LEU A 63 3.63 -1.39 11.87
N LEU A 64 2.84 -1.95 10.94
CA LEU A 64 1.62 -1.30 10.50
C LEU A 64 0.64 -1.19 11.69
N GLN A 65 0.23 0.03 12.01
CA GLN A 65 -0.60 0.29 13.18
C GLN A 65 -1.94 -0.46 13.08
N GLU A 66 -2.34 -1.14 14.16
CA GLU A 66 -3.60 -1.87 14.24
C GLU A 66 -4.82 -0.98 13.93
N ARG A 67 -4.75 0.30 14.31
CA ARG A 67 -5.76 1.30 13.96
C ARG A 67 -5.98 1.40 12.45
N ILE A 68 -4.90 1.46 11.66
CA ILE A 68 -4.99 1.55 10.18
C ILE A 68 -5.57 0.26 9.63
N ILE A 69 -5.15 -0.89 10.14
CA ILE A 69 -5.65 -2.22 9.74
C ILE A 69 -7.17 -2.30 9.92
N ARG A 70 -7.68 -1.85 11.09
CA ARG A 70 -9.10 -1.84 11.41
C ARG A 70 -9.88 -0.80 10.62
N GLU A 71 -9.40 0.44 10.57
CA GLU A 71 -10.11 1.55 9.93
C GLU A 71 -10.20 1.43 8.40
N LEU A 72 -9.23 0.78 7.76
CA LEU A 72 -9.24 0.48 6.33
C LEU A 72 -9.76 -0.95 6.03
N GLU A 73 -10.24 -1.66 7.04
CA GLU A 73 -10.79 -3.02 6.92
C GLU A 73 -9.86 -4.00 6.20
N LEU A 74 -8.54 -3.86 6.36
CA LEU A 74 -7.57 -4.60 5.56
C LEU A 74 -7.75 -6.14 5.61
N PRO A 75 -8.16 -6.78 6.73
CA PRO A 75 -8.43 -8.22 6.75
C PRO A 75 -9.52 -8.66 5.76
N ARG A 76 -10.53 -7.82 5.52
CA ARG A 76 -11.56 -8.07 4.50
C ARG A 76 -10.98 -8.14 3.09
N TYR A 77 -9.85 -7.48 2.86
CA TYR A 77 -9.10 -7.47 1.61
C TYR A 77 -7.90 -8.44 1.63
N GLY A 78 -7.84 -9.36 2.60
CA GLY A 78 -6.83 -10.42 2.65
C GLY A 78 -5.54 -10.07 3.39
N TYR A 79 -5.50 -8.97 4.15
CA TYR A 79 -4.35 -8.68 5.01
C TYR A 79 -4.24 -9.68 6.16
N VAL A 80 -3.08 -10.32 6.28
CA VAL A 80 -2.77 -11.30 7.33
C VAL A 80 -1.41 -10.94 7.92
N VAL A 81 -1.29 -11.01 9.25
CA VAL A 81 -0.01 -10.90 9.96
C VAL A 81 0.38 -12.29 10.42
N TYR A 82 1.54 -12.75 9.97
CA TYR A 82 2.15 -13.96 10.49
C TYR A 82 3.01 -13.59 11.69
N PRO A 83 2.81 -14.23 12.86
CA PRO A 83 3.68 -14.02 14.00
C PRO A 83 5.12 -14.38 13.61
N LYS A 84 6.07 -13.60 14.13
CA LYS A 84 7.47 -13.98 14.08
C LYS A 84 7.72 -14.89 15.28
N ASP A 85 8.24 -16.08 15.00
CA ASP A 85 8.69 -17.05 16.01
C ASP A 85 9.69 -16.43 17.02
#